data_AF-A0A6P6G6X9-F1
#
_entry.id   AF-A0A6P6G6X9-F1
#
_cell.length_a   1.000
_cell.length_b   1.000
_cell.length_c   1.000
_cell.angle_alpha   90.00
_cell.angle_beta   90.00
_cell.angle_gamma   90.00
#
_symmetry.space_group_name_H-M   'P 1'
#
loop_
_entity.id
_entity.type
_entity.pdbx_description
1 polymer ?
#
loop_
_entity_poly.entity_id
_entity_poly.type
_entity_poly.pdbx_seq_one_letter_code
_entity_poly.pdbx_strand_id
1 'polypeptide(L)'
;MGSKPRVRRYLGDIYDVEKILNTLDDIVRVTKYQPTEPNKGKLIRVPSRVSGNYIEQNIAPVFRKRGSSRLEIYCPSAQMIDEEKTKHLDSFACLTMFGTLQLQPELQQVVESVVNRLRNFSQKTNGKFVAVDLQKGCLGSAQGARKMCYHAEEVGKFLKKIGFDRDTTIYLTQSQWSSSLDSLGEFFPNTYTKESMLSADKKTKFLNSEISDMEKVIDFYICSQSDVFVPATSGLFYSTVAGMRIASGRNQILVPSQIMTSSVATEYVSPYISEKNHLAYSCYC
;
A
#
# COMPACT_ATOMS: atom_id res chain seq x y z
N MET A 1 -25.62 2.28 23.63
CA MET A 1 -25.34 2.58 22.21
C MET A 1 -24.52 1.43 21.64
N GLY A 2 -25.16 0.56 20.87
CA GLY A 2 -24.57 -0.68 20.39
C GLY A 2 -23.50 -0.44 19.33
N SER A 3 -22.29 -0.93 19.58
CA SER A 3 -21.22 -1.01 18.60
C SER A 3 -21.72 -1.77 17.37
N LYS A 4 -21.76 -1.11 16.20
CA LYS A 4 -22.09 -1.76 14.93
C LYS A 4 -21.19 -3.00 14.74
N PRO A 5 -21.72 -4.12 14.22
CA PRO A 5 -20.92 -5.30 13.93
C PRO A 5 -19.82 -4.94 12.93
N ARG A 6 -18.55 -5.26 13.26
CA ARG A 6 -17.45 -5.16 12.31
C ARG A 6 -17.78 -6.08 11.12
N VAL A 7 -17.97 -5.51 9.93
CA VAL A 7 -18.18 -6.27 8.69
C VAL A 7 -16.99 -7.21 8.51
N ARG A 8 -17.25 -8.51 8.54
CA ARG A 8 -16.23 -9.54 8.33
C ARG A 8 -15.98 -9.65 6.82
N ARG A 9 -14.78 -9.28 6.39
CA ARG A 9 -14.37 -9.40 4.98
C ARG A 9 -13.71 -10.74 4.73
N TYR A 10 -13.93 -11.27 3.53
CA TYR A 10 -13.25 -12.45 3.02
C TYR A 10 -12.15 -12.02 2.05
N LEU A 11 -11.10 -12.85 1.93
CA LEU A 11 -10.01 -12.61 0.99
C LEU A 11 -10.52 -12.42 -0.45
N GLY A 12 -11.57 -13.15 -0.82
CA GLY A 12 -12.24 -13.07 -2.11
C GLY A 12 -12.96 -11.75 -2.40
N ASP A 13 -13.20 -10.91 -1.38
CA ASP A 13 -13.77 -9.58 -1.59
C ASP A 13 -12.74 -8.61 -2.19
N ILE A 14 -11.46 -8.99 -2.26
CA ILE A 14 -10.38 -8.15 -2.78
C ILE A 14 -9.61 -8.88 -3.86
N TYR A 15 -9.28 -10.15 -3.63
CA TYR A 15 -8.37 -10.91 -4.47
C TYR A 15 -9.04 -12.10 -5.16
N ASP A 16 -8.49 -12.48 -6.32
CA ASP A 16 -8.85 -13.71 -7.01
C ASP A 16 -8.33 -14.92 -6.21
N VAL A 17 -9.25 -15.55 -5.48
CA VAL A 17 -8.94 -16.71 -4.64
C VAL A 17 -8.51 -17.92 -5.48
N GLU A 18 -9.10 -18.14 -6.65
CA GLU A 18 -8.76 -19.29 -7.49
C GLU A 18 -7.32 -19.17 -7.98
N LYS A 19 -6.90 -17.96 -8.35
CA LYS A 19 -5.50 -17.72 -8.70
C LYS A 19 -4.55 -17.98 -7.55
N ILE A 20 -4.91 -17.57 -6.32
CA ILE A 20 -4.10 -17.83 -5.13
C ILE A 20 -3.97 -19.33 -4.90
N LEU A 21 -5.07 -20.08 -4.99
CA LEU A 21 -5.08 -21.53 -4.84
C LEU A 21 -4.18 -22.19 -5.89
N ASN A 22 -4.35 -21.86 -7.17
CA ASN A 22 -3.57 -22.43 -8.27
C ASN A 22 -2.07 -22.10 -8.17
N THR A 23 -1.72 -20.91 -7.69
CA THR A 23 -0.31 -20.51 -7.55
C THR A 23 0.38 -21.22 -6.38
N LEU A 24 -0.39 -21.62 -5.37
CA LEU A 24 0.13 -22.26 -4.16
C LEU A 24 -0.02 -23.78 -4.15
N ASP A 25 -0.79 -24.39 -5.07
CA ASP A 25 -1.14 -25.81 -5.02
C ASP A 25 0.08 -26.74 -4.97
N ASP A 26 1.12 -26.42 -5.76
CA ASP A 26 2.38 -27.17 -5.80
C ASP A 26 3.29 -26.94 -4.58
N ILE A 27 2.95 -25.96 -3.73
CA ILE A 27 3.78 -25.51 -2.60
C ILE A 27 3.15 -25.94 -1.27
N VAL A 28 1.86 -25.64 -1.10
CA VAL A 28 1.10 -25.93 0.10
C VAL A 28 -0.35 -26.18 -0.29
N ARG A 29 -0.92 -27.26 0.24
CA ARG A 29 -2.32 -27.57 -0.02
C ARG A 29 -3.22 -26.57 0.71
N VAL A 30 -3.87 -25.69 -0.05
CA VAL A 30 -4.80 -24.68 0.48
C VAL A 30 -6.24 -25.12 0.22
N THR A 31 -7.12 -24.99 1.22
CA THR A 31 -8.56 -25.26 1.06
C THR A 31 -9.36 -23.97 1.17
N LYS A 32 -10.36 -23.81 0.29
CA LYS A 32 -11.26 -22.63 0.27
C LYS A 32 -12.18 -22.56 1.47
N TYR A 33 -12.61 -23.73 1.96
CA TYR A 33 -13.54 -23.84 3.08
C TYR A 33 -12.86 -24.49 4.28
N GLN A 34 -13.32 -24.12 5.48
CA GLN A 34 -12.94 -24.83 6.69
C GLN A 34 -13.51 -26.26 6.63
N PRO A 35 -12.80 -27.25 7.20
CA PRO A 35 -13.35 -28.59 7.36
C PRO A 35 -14.69 -28.56 8.10
N THR A 36 -15.60 -29.48 7.74
CA THR A 36 -16.93 -29.59 8.34
C THR A 36 -16.88 -29.89 9.84
N GLU A 37 -15.80 -30.52 10.31
CA GLU A 37 -15.54 -30.70 11.72
C GLU A 37 -14.87 -29.46 12.34
N PRO A 38 -15.34 -28.97 13.50
CA PRO A 38 -14.75 -27.82 14.16
C PRO A 38 -13.27 -28.09 14.47
N ASN A 39 -12.39 -27.24 13.95
CA ASN A 39 -10.96 -27.38 14.13
C ASN A 39 -10.59 -27.21 15.61
N LYS A 40 -10.33 -28.33 16.30
CA LYS A 40 -9.90 -28.41 17.71
C LYS A 40 -8.42 -28.07 17.92
N GLY A 41 -7.71 -27.62 16.86
CA GLY A 41 -6.31 -27.22 16.92
C GLY A 41 -6.08 -26.12 17.96
N LYS A 42 -4.95 -26.21 18.67
CA LYS A 42 -4.56 -25.19 19.65
C LYS A 42 -4.34 -23.85 18.93
N LEU A 43 -4.93 -22.78 19.47
CA LEU A 43 -4.67 -21.42 18.98
C LEU A 43 -3.29 -20.96 19.44
N ILE A 44 -2.48 -20.49 18.50
CA ILE A 44 -1.16 -19.92 18.73
C ILE A 44 -1.19 -18.50 18.16
N ARG A 45 -0.89 -17.50 19.00
CA ARG A 45 -0.72 -16.12 18.54
C ARG A 45 0.70 -15.96 18.02
N VAL A 46 0.84 -15.49 16.80
CA VAL A 46 2.13 -15.43 16.10
C VAL A 46 2.34 -14.00 15.60
N PRO A 47 3.49 -13.37 15.87
CA PRO A 47 3.84 -12.12 15.21
C PRO A 47 3.81 -12.29 13.68
N SER A 48 3.48 -11.24 12.94
CA SER A 48 3.74 -11.26 11.51
C SER A 48 5.25 -11.35 11.26
N ARG A 49 5.64 -12.05 10.19
CA ARG A 49 7.05 -12.16 9.74
C ARG A 49 8.00 -12.79 10.76
N VAL A 50 7.62 -13.93 11.34
CA VAL A 50 8.49 -14.73 12.21
C VAL A 50 9.57 -15.48 11.42
N SER A 51 10.73 -15.71 12.05
CA SER A 51 11.82 -16.48 11.46
C SER A 51 11.55 -17.99 11.48
N GLY A 52 12.27 -18.76 10.65
CA GLY A 52 12.22 -20.23 10.67
C GLY A 52 12.53 -20.82 12.05
N ASN A 53 13.51 -20.24 12.78
CA ASN A 53 13.82 -20.65 14.15
C ASN A 53 12.65 -20.42 15.11
N TYR A 54 11.92 -19.31 14.97
CA TYR A 54 10.73 -19.07 15.78
C TYR A 54 9.67 -20.15 15.48
N ILE A 55 9.48 -20.52 14.22
CA ILE A 55 8.55 -21.57 13.81
C ILE A 55 8.95 -22.91 14.43
N GLU A 56 10.22 -23.32 14.33
CA GLU A 56 10.72 -24.58 14.91
C GLU A 56 10.61 -24.64 16.43
N GLN A 57 10.79 -23.51 17.12
CA GLN A 57 10.73 -23.46 18.58
C GLN A 57 9.30 -23.34 19.13
N ASN A 58 8.42 -22.59 18.46
CA ASN A 58 7.13 -22.20 19.04
C ASN A 58 5.91 -22.83 18.36
N ILE A 59 6.02 -23.20 17.07
CA ILE A 59 4.89 -23.68 16.26
C ILE A 59 5.03 -25.17 15.97
N ALA A 60 6.18 -25.60 15.45
CA ALA A 60 6.44 -26.99 15.05
C ALA A 60 6.17 -28.01 16.17
N PRO A 61 6.53 -27.79 17.45
CA PRO A 61 6.28 -28.77 18.51
C PRO A 61 4.78 -28.94 18.80
N VAL A 62 4.01 -27.85 18.71
CA VAL A 62 2.55 -27.89 18.91
C VAL A 62 1.88 -28.64 17.76
N PHE A 63 2.31 -28.36 16.53
CA PHE A 63 1.81 -29.02 15.34
C PHE A 63 2.13 -30.52 15.33
N ARG A 64 3.39 -30.91 15.58
CA ARG A 64 3.83 -32.33 15.64
C ARG A 64 3.06 -33.13 16.70
N LYS A 65 2.74 -32.52 17.86
CA LYS A 65 2.01 -33.19 18.95
C LYS A 65 0.51 -33.37 18.67
N ARG A 66 -0.12 -32.44 17.95
CA ARG A 66 -1.59 -32.39 17.80
C ARG A 66 -2.09 -32.67 16.39
N GLY A 67 -1.21 -32.73 15.39
CA GLY A 67 -1.56 -32.88 13.98
C GLY A 67 -2.19 -31.64 13.33
N SER A 68 -2.80 -30.74 14.13
CA SER A 68 -3.38 -29.48 13.65
C SER A 68 -3.18 -28.33 14.64
N SER A 69 -3.08 -27.10 14.12
CA SER A 69 -2.94 -25.88 14.92
C SER A 69 -3.67 -24.73 14.25
N ARG A 70 -4.13 -23.76 15.05
CA ARG A 70 -4.77 -22.53 14.56
C ARG A 70 -3.80 -21.38 14.83
N LEU A 71 -3.54 -20.55 13.83
CA LEU A 71 -2.67 -19.39 13.98
C LEU A 71 -3.51 -18.11 13.98
N GLU A 72 -3.27 -17.24 14.94
CA GLU A 72 -3.74 -15.86 14.93
C GLU A 72 -2.53 -14.94 14.73
N ILE A 73 -2.44 -14.32 13.56
CA ILE A 73 -1.33 -13.43 13.22
C ILE A 73 -1.66 -12.02 13.71
N TYR A 74 -0.73 -11.41 14.43
CA TYR A 74 -0.81 -9.99 14.79
C TYR A 74 0.40 -9.23 14.24
N CYS A 75 0.21 -7.98 13.84
CA CYS A 75 1.32 -7.11 13.45
C CYS A 75 1.83 -6.37 14.70
N PRO A 76 3.00 -6.72 15.25
CA PRO A 76 3.59 -5.92 16.31
C PRO A 76 3.87 -4.50 15.82
N SER A 77 3.85 -3.52 16.73
CA SER A 77 4.33 -2.17 16.44
C SER A 77 5.81 -2.22 16.03
N ALA A 78 6.25 -1.25 15.23
CA ALA A 78 7.59 -1.20 14.63
C ALA A 78 8.77 -1.37 15.63
N GLN A 79 8.53 -1.20 16.92
CA GLN A 79 9.51 -1.32 18.00
C GLN A 79 9.85 -2.77 18.40
N MET A 80 9.16 -3.80 17.89
CA MET A 80 9.42 -5.21 18.23
C MET A 80 9.90 -6.09 17.07
N ILE A 81 10.22 -5.48 15.92
CA ILE A 81 10.77 -6.22 14.78
C ILE A 81 12.28 -6.27 14.98
N ASP A 82 12.83 -7.46 15.23
CA ASP A 82 14.27 -7.71 15.25
C ASP A 82 14.82 -7.48 13.83
N GLU A 83 15.30 -6.27 13.57
CA GLU A 83 15.60 -5.74 12.24
C GLU A 83 16.63 -6.57 11.47
N GLU A 84 17.51 -7.31 12.14
CA GLU A 84 18.49 -8.19 11.47
C GLU A 84 17.88 -9.49 10.96
N LYS A 85 16.86 -10.03 11.63
CA LYS A 85 16.28 -11.35 11.31
C LYS A 85 15.15 -11.29 10.28
N THR A 86 14.66 -10.09 9.95
CA THR A 86 13.60 -9.85 8.96
C THR A 86 14.10 -9.19 7.67
N LYS A 87 15.42 -9.07 7.45
CA LYS A 87 16.01 -8.43 6.26
C LYS A 87 15.79 -9.22 4.97
N HIS A 88 15.52 -10.53 5.10
CA HIS A 88 15.32 -11.42 3.97
C HIS A 88 13.94 -12.05 4.05
N LEU A 89 13.13 -11.82 3.03
CA LEU A 89 11.97 -12.64 2.76
C LEU A 89 12.46 -13.96 2.16
N ASP A 90 11.90 -15.07 2.61
CA ASP A 90 12.07 -16.33 1.90
C ASP A 90 11.30 -16.31 0.56
N SER A 91 11.63 -17.24 -0.34
CA SER A 91 11.02 -17.32 -1.65
C SER A 91 9.49 -17.45 -1.60
N PHE A 92 8.93 -18.08 -0.57
CA PHE A 92 7.49 -18.24 -0.39
C PHE A 92 6.81 -16.93 0.03
N ALA A 93 7.43 -16.18 0.93
CA ALA A 93 6.95 -14.87 1.35
C ALA A 93 7.01 -13.88 0.19
N CYS A 94 8.06 -13.93 -0.63
CA CYS A 94 8.15 -13.15 -1.85
C CYS A 94 7.05 -13.49 -2.85
N LEU A 95 6.88 -14.78 -3.16
CA LEU A 95 5.83 -15.25 -4.04
C LEU A 95 4.44 -14.84 -3.52
N THR A 96 4.20 -14.98 -2.21
CA THR A 96 2.91 -14.68 -1.60
C THR A 96 2.62 -13.19 -1.55
N MET A 97 3.62 -12.33 -1.32
CA MET A 97 3.41 -10.89 -1.23
C MET A 97 3.33 -10.21 -2.59
N PHE A 98 4.12 -10.66 -3.56
CA PHE A 98 4.29 -9.95 -4.84
C PHE A 98 3.87 -10.75 -6.08
N GLY A 99 3.70 -12.08 -5.96
CA GLY A 99 3.38 -12.96 -7.09
C GLY A 99 1.93 -13.49 -7.11
N THR A 100 1.32 -13.74 -5.94
CA THR A 100 0.02 -14.43 -5.86
C THR A 100 -1.18 -13.48 -5.79
N LEU A 101 -1.01 -12.28 -5.22
CA LEU A 101 -2.11 -11.36 -4.94
C LEU A 101 -2.55 -10.60 -6.18
N GLN A 102 -3.60 -11.07 -6.84
CA GLN A 102 -4.27 -10.37 -7.93
C GLN A 102 -5.67 -9.95 -7.52
N LEU A 103 -6.06 -8.74 -7.91
CA LEU A 103 -7.39 -8.23 -7.66
C LEU A 103 -8.45 -9.14 -8.31
N GLN A 104 -9.59 -9.29 -7.64
CA GLN A 104 -10.75 -9.88 -8.30
C GLN A 104 -11.18 -9.03 -9.53
N PRO A 105 -11.77 -9.64 -10.57
CA PRO A 105 -11.97 -8.98 -11.87
C PRO A 105 -12.71 -7.64 -11.82
N GLU A 106 -13.77 -7.55 -11.00
CA GLU A 106 -14.55 -6.31 -10.90
C GLU A 106 -13.73 -5.16 -10.32
N LEU A 107 -12.97 -5.42 -9.25
CA LEU A 107 -12.13 -4.40 -8.61
C LEU A 107 -10.94 -4.02 -9.51
N GLN A 108 -10.37 -4.99 -10.23
CA GLN A 108 -9.34 -4.75 -11.23
C GLN A 108 -9.84 -3.79 -12.32
N GLN A 109 -11.03 -4.02 -12.88
CA GLN A 109 -11.63 -3.13 -13.88
C GLN A 109 -11.86 -1.71 -13.37
N VAL A 110 -12.18 -1.55 -12.07
CA VAL A 110 -12.31 -0.23 -11.45
C VAL A 110 -10.95 0.48 -11.43
N VAL A 111 -9.92 -0.18 -10.94
CA VAL A 111 -8.56 0.38 -10.88
C VAL A 111 -8.05 0.74 -12.27
N GLU A 112 -8.15 -0.18 -13.24
CA GLU A 112 -7.73 0.04 -14.62
C GLU A 112 -8.50 1.20 -15.27
N SER A 113 -9.81 1.30 -15.03
CA SER A 113 -10.62 2.42 -15.52
C SER A 113 -10.12 3.76 -14.98
N VAL A 114 -9.76 3.84 -13.70
CA VAL A 114 -9.22 5.07 -13.11
C VAL A 114 -7.83 5.39 -13.68
N VAL A 115 -6.93 4.41 -13.76
CA VAL A 115 -5.60 4.59 -14.34
C VAL A 115 -5.69 5.08 -15.79
N ASN A 116 -6.52 4.44 -16.61
CA ASN A 116 -6.71 4.84 -18.01
C ASN A 116 -7.27 6.26 -18.15
N ARG A 117 -8.22 6.66 -17.29
CA ARG A 117 -8.72 8.04 -17.25
C ARG A 117 -7.61 9.03 -16.91
N LEU A 118 -6.82 8.75 -15.88
CA LEU A 118 -5.69 9.60 -15.49
C LEU A 118 -4.68 9.74 -16.64
N ARG A 119 -4.35 8.63 -17.32
CA ARG A 119 -3.45 8.67 -18.48
C ARG A 119 -4.03 9.45 -19.66
N ASN A 120 -5.33 9.35 -19.90
CA ASN A 120 -6.01 10.14 -20.93
C ASN A 120 -6.03 11.64 -20.61
N PHE A 121 -6.19 12.04 -19.34
CA PHE A 121 -6.07 13.44 -18.93
C PHE A 121 -4.61 13.95 -18.98
N SER A 122 -3.65 13.03 -18.97
CA SER A 122 -2.22 13.29 -19.02
C SER A 122 -1.64 13.40 -20.44
N GLN A 123 -2.44 13.69 -21.47
CA GLN A 123 -1.96 13.73 -22.87
C GLN A 123 -0.76 14.65 -23.06
N LYS A 124 -0.76 15.82 -22.41
CA LYS A 124 0.35 16.79 -22.46
C LYS A 124 1.65 16.30 -21.80
N THR A 125 1.57 15.32 -20.92
CA THR A 125 2.70 14.72 -20.20
C THR A 125 3.00 13.30 -20.68
N ASN A 126 2.70 13.00 -21.95
CA ASN A 126 2.87 11.67 -22.56
C ASN A 126 2.16 10.55 -21.80
N GLY A 127 0.96 10.85 -21.30
CA GLY A 127 0.14 9.92 -20.54
C GLY A 127 0.61 9.70 -19.10
N LYS A 128 1.65 10.41 -18.62
CA LYS A 128 2.22 10.23 -17.27
C LYS A 128 1.49 11.01 -16.19
N PHE A 129 1.26 10.39 -15.04
CA PHE A 129 0.65 11.03 -13.87
C PHE A 129 1.42 10.75 -12.58
N VAL A 130 1.25 11.65 -11.62
CA VAL A 130 1.83 11.56 -10.28
C VAL A 130 0.74 11.12 -9.30
N ALA A 131 1.00 10.10 -8.49
CA ALA A 131 0.13 9.75 -7.36
C ALA A 131 0.72 10.33 -6.07
N VAL A 132 -0.11 11.05 -5.31
CA VAL A 132 0.28 11.67 -4.04
C VAL A 132 -0.58 11.10 -2.92
N ASP A 133 0.08 10.53 -1.91
CA ASP A 133 -0.59 10.09 -0.69
C ASP A 133 -0.57 11.19 0.37
N LEU A 134 -1.70 11.87 0.55
CA LEU A 134 -1.90 12.92 1.56
C LEU A 134 -2.75 12.37 2.70
N GLN A 135 -2.34 12.57 3.96
CA GLN A 135 -3.14 12.20 5.12
C GLN A 135 -4.04 13.37 5.56
N LYS A 136 -5.27 13.06 6.01
CA LYS A 136 -6.13 14.06 6.66
C LYS A 136 -5.54 14.43 8.03
N GLY A 137 -5.46 15.73 8.33
CA GLY A 137 -5.09 16.21 9.67
C GLY A 137 -3.61 16.04 10.00
N CYS A 138 -2.71 16.29 9.04
CA CYS A 138 -1.29 16.42 9.34
C CYS A 138 -1.09 17.46 10.46
N LEU A 139 -0.60 17.03 11.62
CA LEU A 139 -0.23 17.93 12.71
C LEU A 139 1.24 18.28 12.51
N GLY A 140 1.54 19.57 12.39
CA GLY A 140 2.91 20.05 12.21
C GLY A 140 3.84 19.53 13.31
N SER A 141 5.07 19.17 12.94
CA SER A 141 6.09 18.78 13.92
C SER A 141 6.62 20.01 14.66
N ALA A 142 6.88 19.86 15.96
CA ALA A 142 7.66 20.82 16.74
C ALA A 142 9.06 21.03 16.13
N GLN A 143 9.60 22.23 16.26
CA GLN A 143 10.92 22.63 15.74
C GLN A 143 12.01 21.65 16.21
N GLY A 144 12.76 21.06 15.27
CA GLY A 144 13.93 20.20 15.53
C GLY A 144 13.78 18.71 15.17
N ALA A 145 12.57 18.20 14.91
CA ALA A 145 12.34 16.82 14.45
C ALA A 145 12.01 16.77 12.94
N ARG A 146 12.41 15.68 12.26
CA ARG A 146 12.05 15.44 10.85
C ARG A 146 10.53 15.42 10.72
N LYS A 147 9.99 16.27 9.84
CA LYS A 147 8.54 16.41 9.65
C LYS A 147 7.94 15.05 9.25
N MET A 148 6.92 14.60 9.98
CA MET A 148 6.28 13.29 9.78
C MET A 148 5.22 13.29 8.67
N CYS A 149 4.74 14.47 8.29
CA CYS A 149 3.71 14.64 7.28
C CYS A 149 3.81 16.01 6.59
N TYR A 150 3.33 16.12 5.34
CA TYR A 150 3.32 17.35 4.57
C TYR A 150 1.90 17.72 4.13
N HIS A 151 1.57 19.00 4.15
CA HIS A 151 0.29 19.52 3.68
C HIS A 151 0.30 19.72 2.16
N ALA A 152 -0.89 19.90 1.57
CA ALA A 152 -1.07 20.03 0.13
C ALA A 152 -0.24 21.18 -0.47
N GLU A 153 -0.16 22.33 0.22
CA GLU A 153 0.65 23.47 -0.21
C GLU A 153 2.15 23.13 -0.28
N GLU A 154 2.67 22.41 0.72
CA GLU A 154 4.08 22.02 0.78
C GLU A 154 4.43 21.01 -0.32
N VAL A 155 3.54 20.04 -0.56
CA VAL A 155 3.69 19.09 -1.66
C VAL A 155 3.64 19.82 -3.00
N GLY A 156 2.75 20.80 -3.17
CA GLY A 156 2.66 21.60 -4.39
C GLY A 156 3.92 22.40 -4.67
N LYS A 157 4.44 23.11 -3.65
CA LYS A 157 5.73 23.83 -3.72
C LYS A 157 6.89 22.88 -4.03
N PHE A 158 6.92 21.72 -3.40
CA PHE A 158 7.94 20.69 -3.62
C PHE A 158 7.94 20.22 -5.08
N LEU A 159 6.78 19.79 -5.61
CA LEU A 159 6.65 19.31 -6.99
C LEU A 159 7.06 20.37 -8.01
N LYS A 160 6.63 21.62 -7.81
CA LYS A 160 7.01 22.74 -8.68
C LYS A 160 8.53 22.98 -8.66
N LYS A 161 9.15 22.94 -7.48
CA LYS A 161 10.60 23.17 -7.31
C LYS A 161 11.44 22.11 -8.02
N ILE A 162 11.02 20.85 -7.98
CA ILE A 162 11.76 19.74 -8.62
C ILE A 162 11.46 19.59 -10.12
N GLY A 163 10.67 20.50 -10.70
CA GLY A 163 10.48 20.63 -12.14
C GLY A 163 9.20 20.02 -12.72
N PHE A 164 8.20 19.68 -11.89
CA PHE A 164 6.89 19.31 -12.43
C PHE A 164 6.16 20.55 -12.99
N ASP A 165 5.62 20.41 -14.19
CA ASP A 165 4.87 21.45 -14.88
C ASP A 165 3.43 21.55 -14.38
N ARG A 166 2.80 22.72 -14.53
CA ARG A 166 1.40 22.98 -14.17
C ARG A 166 0.42 22.01 -14.82
N ASP A 167 0.70 21.53 -16.03
CA ASP A 167 -0.14 20.57 -16.75
C ASP A 167 -0.01 19.11 -16.22
N THR A 168 0.87 18.86 -15.24
CA THR A 168 1.01 17.55 -14.59
C THR A 168 -0.32 17.08 -14.02
N THR A 169 -0.74 15.87 -14.42
CA THR A 169 -1.91 15.22 -13.82
C THR A 169 -1.54 14.58 -12.48
N ILE A 170 -2.31 14.90 -11.44
CA ILE A 170 -2.10 14.41 -10.08
C ILE A 170 -3.32 13.60 -9.62
N TYR A 171 -3.06 12.41 -9.08
CA TYR A 171 -4.04 11.63 -8.34
C TYR A 171 -3.79 11.75 -6.83
N LEU A 172 -4.84 12.04 -6.06
CA LEU A 172 -4.80 12.10 -4.60
C LEU A 172 -5.52 10.91 -3.96
N THR A 173 -4.92 10.33 -2.94
CA THR A 173 -5.53 9.26 -2.12
C THR A 173 -6.70 9.75 -1.25
N GLN A 174 -6.85 11.07 -1.10
CA GLN A 174 -8.02 11.68 -0.47
C GLN A 174 -9.30 11.26 -1.20
N SER A 175 -10.31 10.84 -0.44
CA SER A 175 -11.58 10.38 -1.01
C SER A 175 -12.30 11.51 -1.76
N GLN A 176 -12.36 12.71 -1.16
CA GLN A 176 -13.10 13.86 -1.69
C GLN A 176 -12.24 15.13 -1.70
N TRP A 177 -12.62 16.10 -2.53
CA TRP A 177 -12.00 17.42 -2.51
C TRP A 177 -12.37 18.18 -1.23
N SER A 178 -11.44 18.98 -0.71
CA SER A 178 -11.67 19.88 0.42
C SER A 178 -10.82 21.13 0.26
N SER A 179 -11.17 22.22 0.95
CA SER A 179 -10.43 23.48 0.86
C SER A 179 -8.94 23.35 1.24
N SER A 180 -8.59 22.35 2.04
CA SER A 180 -7.18 22.04 2.37
C SER A 180 -6.34 21.60 1.16
N LEU A 181 -6.97 21.27 0.02
CA LEU A 181 -6.33 20.85 -1.23
C LEU A 181 -6.26 21.99 -2.26
N ASP A 182 -6.91 23.12 -2.02
CA ASP A 182 -7.03 24.22 -2.99
C ASP A 182 -5.66 24.71 -3.46
N SER A 183 -4.71 24.90 -2.54
CA SER A 183 -3.35 25.32 -2.89
C SER A 183 -2.66 24.35 -3.84
N LEU A 184 -2.88 23.03 -3.71
CA LEU A 184 -2.30 22.06 -4.62
C LEU A 184 -2.97 22.12 -6.00
N GLY A 185 -4.30 22.31 -6.03
CA GLY A 185 -5.05 22.52 -7.27
C GLY A 185 -4.65 23.81 -8.02
N GLU A 186 -4.28 24.87 -7.29
CA GLU A 186 -3.76 26.10 -7.89
C GLU A 186 -2.41 25.89 -8.58
N PHE A 187 -1.52 25.08 -7.99
CA PHE A 187 -0.24 24.70 -8.61
C PHE A 187 -0.44 23.73 -9.78
N PHE A 188 -1.35 22.76 -9.65
CA PHE A 188 -1.60 21.69 -10.61
C PHE A 188 -3.12 21.52 -10.83
N PRO A 189 -3.72 22.24 -11.79
CA PRO A 189 -5.17 22.20 -12.01
C PRO A 189 -5.72 20.83 -12.40
N ASN A 190 -4.90 19.96 -12.98
CA ASN A 190 -5.24 18.58 -13.33
C ASN A 190 -5.11 17.64 -12.12
N THR A 191 -5.60 18.06 -10.95
CA THR A 191 -5.57 17.27 -9.71
C THR A 191 -6.93 16.61 -9.47
N TYR A 192 -6.91 15.30 -9.25
CA TYR A 192 -8.11 14.47 -9.14
C TYR A 192 -8.10 13.65 -7.86
N THR A 193 -9.28 13.54 -7.25
CA THR A 193 -9.55 12.66 -6.11
C THR A 193 -10.27 11.41 -6.56
N LYS A 194 -10.28 10.40 -5.69
CA LYS A 194 -10.97 9.12 -5.90
C LYS A 194 -12.45 9.30 -6.28
N GLU A 195 -13.15 10.18 -5.58
CA GLU A 195 -14.54 10.50 -5.89
C GLU A 195 -14.71 11.11 -7.30
N SER A 196 -13.80 11.98 -7.73
CA SER A 196 -13.91 12.57 -9.07
C SER A 196 -13.72 11.54 -10.21
N MET A 197 -13.03 10.42 -9.92
CA MET A 197 -12.66 9.42 -10.92
C MET A 197 -13.62 8.23 -11.06
N LEU A 198 -14.51 8.00 -10.09
CA LEU A 198 -15.44 6.86 -10.07
C LEU A 198 -16.87 7.24 -10.52
N SER A 199 -17.60 6.31 -11.16
CA SER A 199 -19.04 6.47 -11.45
C SER A 199 -19.88 6.35 -10.18
N ALA A 200 -21.09 6.93 -10.15
CA ALA A 200 -21.96 6.94 -8.96
C ALA A 200 -22.22 5.53 -8.38
N ASP A 201 -22.44 4.54 -9.24
CA ASP A 201 -22.70 3.15 -8.83
C ASP A 201 -21.46 2.53 -8.17
N LYS A 202 -20.27 2.79 -8.74
CA LYS A 202 -18.98 2.36 -8.19
C LYS A 202 -18.66 3.08 -6.89
N LYS A 203 -19.01 4.36 -6.75
CA LYS A 203 -18.86 5.11 -5.49
C LYS A 203 -19.66 4.46 -4.37
N THR A 204 -20.93 4.15 -4.62
CA THR A 204 -21.81 3.49 -3.64
C THR A 204 -21.23 2.14 -3.20
N LYS A 205 -20.67 1.36 -4.14
CA LYS A 205 -20.12 0.04 -3.84
C LYS A 205 -18.75 0.07 -3.14
N PHE A 206 -17.87 1.01 -3.48
CA PHE A 206 -16.47 0.99 -3.03
C PHE A 206 -16.07 2.11 -2.08
N LEU A 207 -16.80 3.23 -2.03
CA LEU A 207 -16.49 4.42 -1.22
C LEU A 207 -17.45 4.65 -0.04
N ASN A 208 -18.50 3.86 0.13
CA ASN A 208 -19.43 4.03 1.26
C ASN A 208 -18.73 3.78 2.61
N SER A 209 -19.07 4.57 3.64
CA SER A 209 -18.34 4.71 4.91
C SER A 209 -18.19 3.43 5.76
N GLU A 210 -18.97 2.39 5.48
CA GLU A 210 -18.82 1.05 6.08
C GLU A 210 -17.72 0.20 5.39
N ILE A 211 -17.16 0.70 4.29
CA ILE A 211 -16.25 0.00 3.36
C ILE A 211 -14.85 0.67 3.31
N SER A 212 -14.42 1.35 4.38
CA SER A 212 -13.20 2.20 4.39
C SER A 212 -11.89 1.55 3.90
N ASP A 213 -11.74 0.22 3.97
CA ASP A 213 -10.53 -0.44 3.46
C ASP A 213 -10.52 -0.68 1.94
N MET A 214 -11.66 -0.69 1.22
CA MET A 214 -11.62 -0.88 -0.25
C MET A 214 -11.05 0.35 -0.95
N GLU A 215 -11.36 1.54 -0.43
CA GLU A 215 -10.77 2.78 -0.94
C GLU A 215 -9.23 2.73 -0.89
N LYS A 216 -8.67 2.20 0.20
CA LYS A 216 -7.22 2.04 0.38
C LYS A 216 -6.62 0.99 -0.55
N VAL A 217 -7.37 -0.07 -0.87
CA VAL A 217 -6.95 -1.05 -1.88
C VAL A 217 -6.87 -0.38 -3.24
N ILE A 218 -7.88 0.39 -3.63
CA ILE A 218 -7.88 1.14 -4.88
C ILE A 218 -6.68 2.10 -4.93
N ASP A 219 -6.47 2.88 -3.86
CA ASP A 219 -5.32 3.78 -3.75
C ASP A 219 -3.99 3.04 -3.87
N PHE A 220 -3.85 1.91 -3.18
CA PHE A 220 -2.64 1.10 -3.21
C PHE A 220 -2.29 0.69 -4.64
N TYR A 221 -3.25 0.18 -5.40
CA TYR A 221 -3.00 -0.24 -6.78
C TYR A 221 -2.79 0.93 -7.75
N ILE A 222 -3.49 2.05 -7.59
CA ILE A 222 -3.26 3.26 -8.43
C ILE A 222 -1.86 3.84 -8.14
N CYS A 223 -1.49 3.99 -6.87
CA CYS A 223 -0.17 4.49 -6.48
C CYS A 223 0.96 3.54 -6.88
N SER A 224 0.70 2.23 -6.90
CA SER A 224 1.68 1.24 -7.38
C SER A 224 1.89 1.33 -8.90
N GLN A 225 0.88 1.74 -9.67
CA GLN A 225 0.92 1.84 -11.14
C GLN A 225 1.29 3.22 -11.68
N SER A 226 1.31 4.26 -10.85
CA SER A 226 1.67 5.63 -11.25
C SER A 226 3.11 5.72 -11.74
N ASP A 227 3.44 6.75 -12.52
CA ASP A 227 4.82 6.96 -12.98
C ASP A 227 5.68 7.47 -11.84
N VAL A 228 5.14 8.38 -11.04
CA VAL A 228 5.79 8.92 -9.84
C VAL A 228 4.86 8.72 -8.66
N PHE A 229 5.40 8.27 -7.53
CA PHE A 229 4.68 8.20 -6.27
C PHE A 229 5.30 9.16 -5.25
N VAL A 230 4.46 9.95 -4.58
CA VAL A 230 4.86 10.93 -3.58
C VAL A 230 4.13 10.64 -2.27
N PRO A 231 4.80 10.02 -1.29
CA PRO A 231 4.24 9.82 0.04
C PRO A 231 4.40 11.12 0.84
N ALA A 232 3.30 11.81 1.14
CA ALA A 232 3.34 12.99 1.98
C ALA A 232 3.39 12.64 3.48
N THR A 233 3.25 11.37 3.86
CA THR A 233 3.41 10.88 5.23
C THR A 233 4.24 9.60 5.28
N SER A 234 4.99 9.43 6.37
CA SER A 234 5.60 8.14 6.68
C SER A 234 4.55 7.17 7.22
N GLY A 235 4.62 5.90 6.86
CA GLY A 235 3.74 4.88 7.46
C GLY A 235 3.63 3.62 6.63
N LEU A 236 2.70 2.75 7.05
CA LEU A 236 2.48 1.43 6.44
C LEU A 236 2.03 1.52 4.99
N PHE A 237 1.21 2.52 4.62
CA PHE A 237 0.76 2.67 3.24
C PHE A 237 1.95 2.96 2.31
N TYR A 238 2.78 3.93 2.67
CA TYR A 238 4.03 4.23 1.95
C TYR A 238 4.93 3.00 1.81
N SER A 239 5.26 2.29 2.91
CA SER A 239 6.11 1.10 2.81
C SER A 239 5.51 0.01 1.91
N THR A 240 4.19 -0.18 1.96
CA THR A 240 3.50 -1.21 1.17
C THR A 240 3.52 -0.86 -0.33
N VAL A 241 3.18 0.39 -0.69
CA VAL A 241 3.27 0.87 -2.08
C VAL A 241 4.71 0.79 -2.58
N ALA A 242 5.69 1.20 -1.76
CA ALA A 242 7.10 1.13 -2.13
C ALA A 242 7.53 -0.31 -2.45
N GLY A 243 7.13 -1.29 -1.63
CA GLY A 243 7.40 -2.71 -1.89
C GLY A 243 6.87 -3.20 -3.24
N MET A 244 5.61 -2.89 -3.56
CA MET A 244 5.01 -3.28 -4.84
C MET A 244 5.66 -2.56 -6.04
N ARG A 245 6.02 -1.29 -5.87
CA ARG A 245 6.74 -0.52 -6.90
C ARG A 245 8.13 -1.10 -7.14
N ILE A 246 8.88 -1.46 -6.10
CA ILE A 246 10.18 -2.14 -6.22
C ILE A 246 10.03 -3.46 -6.97
N ALA A 247 9.05 -4.29 -6.55
CA ALA A 247 8.76 -5.58 -7.19
C ALA A 247 8.42 -5.47 -8.68
N SER A 248 7.78 -4.37 -9.08
CA SER A 248 7.40 -4.09 -10.48
C SER A 248 8.40 -3.19 -11.23
N GLY A 249 9.55 -2.85 -10.63
CA GLY A 249 10.57 -1.99 -11.24
C GLY A 249 10.22 -0.50 -11.34
N ARG A 250 9.14 -0.04 -10.70
CA ARG A 250 8.63 1.34 -10.72
C ARG A 250 9.25 2.20 -9.63
N ASN A 251 10.58 2.32 -9.63
CA ASN A 251 11.36 2.86 -8.53
C ASN A 251 11.29 4.38 -8.34
N GLN A 252 10.51 5.10 -9.16
CA GLN A 252 10.37 6.55 -9.04
C GLN A 252 9.43 6.91 -7.87
N ILE A 253 10.02 7.04 -6.68
CA ILE A 253 9.34 7.44 -5.45
C ILE A 253 10.05 8.68 -4.90
N LEU A 254 9.33 9.79 -4.77
CA LEU A 254 9.88 11.08 -4.37
C LEU A 254 9.29 11.52 -3.04
N VAL A 255 10.12 11.64 -2.02
CA VAL A 255 9.71 12.01 -0.66
C VAL A 255 9.95 13.50 -0.45
N PRO A 256 8.93 14.29 -0.05
CA PRO A 256 9.15 15.69 0.29
C PRO A 256 10.14 15.82 1.46
N SER A 257 11.01 16.82 1.42
CA SER A 257 11.95 17.17 2.49
C SER A 257 11.90 18.67 2.80
N GLN A 258 12.35 19.06 4.01
CA GLN A 258 12.52 20.47 4.34
C GLN A 258 13.63 21.06 3.46
N ILE A 259 13.27 22.12 2.75
CA ILE A 259 14.08 22.73 1.70
C ILE A 259 15.30 23.42 2.31
N MET A 260 16.50 22.87 2.10
CA MET A 260 17.73 23.67 2.10
C MET A 260 18.05 24.11 0.67
N THR A 261 18.51 25.34 0.55
CA THR A 261 18.74 26.08 -0.70
C THR A 261 20.01 25.59 -1.39
N SER A 262 20.02 24.37 -1.93
CA SER A 262 20.90 23.87 -3.01
C SER A 262 20.89 22.34 -3.00
N SER A 263 19.91 21.71 -3.64
CA SER A 263 19.96 20.25 -3.74
C SER A 263 19.54 19.69 -5.10
N VAL A 264 20.37 18.75 -5.54
CA VAL A 264 20.27 17.97 -6.78
C VAL A 264 19.07 17.01 -6.65
N ALA A 265 18.41 16.70 -7.78
CA ALA A 265 17.21 15.85 -7.82
C ALA A 265 17.35 14.46 -7.16
N THR A 266 18.57 13.97 -6.96
CA THR A 266 18.89 12.71 -6.24
C THR A 266 18.55 12.75 -4.76
N GLU A 267 18.44 13.93 -4.14
CA GLU A 267 18.17 14.06 -2.70
C GLU A 267 16.73 13.70 -2.30
N TYR A 268 15.80 13.74 -3.26
CA TYR A 268 14.37 13.51 -2.99
C TYR A 268 13.93 12.07 -3.24
N VAL A 269 14.82 11.22 -3.74
CA VAL A 269 14.52 9.80 -3.95
C VAL A 269 14.32 9.14 -2.59
N SER A 270 13.26 8.33 -2.49
CA SER A 270 12.95 7.54 -1.29
C SER A 270 14.17 6.79 -0.75
N PRO A 271 14.43 6.81 0.58
CA PRO A 271 15.45 5.97 1.21
C PRO A 271 15.27 4.47 0.91
N TYR A 272 14.02 4.02 0.73
CA TYR A 272 13.75 2.63 0.31
C TYR A 272 14.44 2.31 -1.01
N ILE A 273 14.56 3.27 -1.92
CA ILE A 273 15.15 3.10 -3.25
C ILE A 273 16.65 3.42 -3.24
N SER A 274 17.05 4.55 -2.67
CA SER A 274 18.45 5.01 -2.70
C SER A 274 19.37 4.14 -1.84
N GLU A 275 18.91 3.71 -0.66
CA GLU A 275 19.68 2.85 0.25
C GLU A 275 19.36 1.36 0.07
N LYS A 276 18.39 1.02 -0.80
CA LYS A 276 17.87 -0.34 -1.00
C LYS A 276 17.49 -1.05 0.31
N ASN A 277 17.00 -0.30 1.29
CA ASN A 277 16.73 -0.79 2.65
C ASN A 277 15.31 -1.40 2.81
N HIS A 278 14.54 -1.54 1.72
CA HIS A 278 13.23 -2.18 1.74
C HIS A 278 13.31 -3.70 1.52
N LEU A 279 12.56 -4.47 2.31
CA LEU A 279 12.51 -5.94 2.25
C LEU A 279 12.19 -6.53 0.86
N ALA A 280 11.47 -5.79 0.01
CA ALA A 280 11.15 -6.24 -1.35
C ALA A 280 12.40 -6.52 -2.20
N TYR A 281 13.54 -5.87 -1.93
CA TYR A 281 14.78 -6.18 -2.63
C TYR A 281 15.26 -7.61 -2.40
N SER A 282 14.99 -8.18 -1.21
CA SER A 282 15.36 -9.57 -0.92
C SER A 282 14.65 -10.61 -1.79
N CYS A 283 13.59 -10.22 -2.52
CA CYS A 283 12.85 -11.10 -3.40
C CYS A 283 13.40 -11.21 -4.83
N TYR A 284 14.27 -10.29 -5.22
CA TYR A 284 14.73 -10.12 -6.61
C TYR A 284 16.24 -9.94 -6.72
N CYS A 285 16.98 -10.25 -5.65
CA CYS A 285 18.45 -10.27 -5.59
C CYS A 285 18.98 -11.70 -5.60
#